data_AF-A0A6P5ZUK1-F1
#
_entry.id   AF-A0A6P5ZUK1-F1
#
_cell.length_a   1.000
_cell.length_b   1.000
_cell.length_c   1.000
_cell.angle_alpha   90.00
_cell.angle_beta   90.00
_cell.angle_gamma   90.00
#
_symmetry.space_group_name_H-M   'P 1'
#
loop_
_entity.id
_entity.type
_entity.pdbx_description
1 polymer ?
#
loop_
_entity_poly.entity_id
_entity_poly.type
_entity_poly.pdbx_seq_one_letter_code
_entity_poly.pdbx_strand_id
1 'polypeptide(L)'
;MAISGSRKFLSRSFSTLSPHPLRVCIVGSRADGFYTAEKLLKTHQGSQVDIIDRLPTPFGLVRSGVALDHLETKNVINQFSRVAQRCMFLGNITLGSSISLAELRELYHV
;
A
#
# COMPACT_ATOMS: atom_id res chain seq x y z
N MET A 1 2.64 31.16 51.41
CA MET A 1 1.41 31.15 50.61
C MET A 1 1.81 31.41 49.16
N ALA A 2 1.59 30.41 48.29
CA ALA A 2 1.67 30.42 46.82
C ALA A 2 2.97 30.88 46.12
N ILE A 3 3.79 29.88 45.80
CA ILE A 3 4.62 29.77 44.59
C ILE A 3 3.76 29.81 43.33
N SER A 4 4.14 30.59 42.31
CA SER A 4 3.64 30.40 40.94
C SER A 4 4.68 30.90 39.93
N GLY A 5 5.61 30.01 39.57
CA GLY A 5 6.47 30.17 38.42
C GLY A 5 5.72 29.75 37.16
N SER A 6 5.55 30.67 36.23
CA SER A 6 4.99 30.42 34.89
C SER A 6 5.88 29.45 34.11
N ARG A 7 5.58 28.15 34.19
CA ARG A 7 6.15 27.15 33.28
C ARG A 7 5.47 27.31 31.93
N LYS A 8 6.18 27.97 31.00
CA LYS A 8 5.86 27.89 29.57
C LYS A 8 5.94 26.42 29.17
N PHE A 9 4.79 25.80 28.92
CA PHE A 9 4.70 24.48 28.32
C PHE A 9 5.25 24.58 26.89
N LEU A 10 6.54 24.30 26.74
CA LEU A 10 7.11 23.96 25.44
C LEU A 10 6.49 22.62 25.04
N SER A 11 5.48 22.66 24.18
CA SER A 11 5.01 21.48 23.45
C SER A 11 6.17 21.00 22.57
N ARG A 12 6.95 20.05 23.09
CA ARG A 12 7.88 19.27 22.29
C ARG A 12 7.06 18.30 21.44
N SER A 13 6.79 18.68 20.20
CA SER A 13 6.35 17.74 19.18
C SER A 13 7.52 16.81 18.87
N PHE A 14 7.51 15.59 19.41
CA PHE A 14 8.43 14.54 19.00
C PHE A 14 7.93 13.94 17.69
N SER A 15 8.35 14.50 16.56
CA SER A 15 8.33 13.74 15.31
C SER A 15 9.43 12.69 15.43
N THR A 16 9.07 11.42 15.64
CA THR A 16 10.01 10.34 15.38
C THR A 16 10.32 10.40 13.89
N LEU A 17 11.46 10.97 13.52
CA LEU A 17 12.10 10.69 12.24
C LEU A 17 12.42 9.19 12.28
N SER A 18 11.44 8.35 11.94
CA SER A 18 11.74 6.98 11.59
C SER A 18 12.58 7.06 10.32
N PRO A 19 13.85 6.62 10.33
CA PRO A 19 14.66 6.55 9.11
C PRO A 19 14.14 5.48 8.14
N HIS A 20 13.06 4.77 8.49
CA HIS A 20 12.50 3.71 7.67
C HIS A 20 11.42 4.28 6.74
N PRO A 21 11.48 3.94 5.44
CA PRO A 21 10.47 4.36 4.48
C PRO A 21 9.07 3.88 4.92
N LEU A 22 8.04 4.65 4.59
CA LEU A 22 6.65 4.25 4.81
C LEU A 22 6.40 2.93 4.07
N ARG A 23 6.17 1.85 4.82
CA ARG A 23 5.82 0.52 4.32
C ARG A 23 4.31 0.32 4.33
N VAL A 24 3.72 0.08 3.18
CA VAL A 24 2.27 -0.12 3.00
C VAL A 24 2.02 -1.47 2.34
N CYS A 25 1.05 -2.22 2.87
CA CYS A 25 0.56 -3.45 2.26
C CYS A 25 -0.82 -3.25 1.65
N ILE A 26 -0.97 -3.56 0.37
CA ILE A 26 -2.25 -3.52 -0.34
C ILE A 26 -2.73 -4.97 -0.52
N VAL A 27 -3.90 -5.28 0.02
CA VAL A 27 -4.54 -6.58 -0.16
C VAL A 27 -5.45 -6.54 -1.39
N GLY A 28 -5.02 -7.21 -2.44
CA GLY A 28 -5.71 -7.29 -3.72
C GLY A 28 -4.98 -6.53 -4.84
N SER A 29 -4.78 -7.21 -5.96
CA SER A 29 -4.07 -6.70 -7.14
C SER A 29 -5.01 -6.35 -8.31
N ARG A 30 -6.25 -5.95 -8.00
CA ARG A 30 -7.19 -5.46 -9.03
C ARG A 30 -6.90 -3.98 -9.33
N ALA A 31 -7.75 -3.36 -10.14
CA ALA A 31 -7.54 -1.98 -10.57
C ALA A 31 -7.48 -0.99 -9.40
N ASP A 32 -8.34 -1.13 -8.41
CA ASP A 32 -8.37 -0.36 -7.17
C ASP A 32 -7.03 -0.42 -6.39
N GLY A 33 -6.47 -1.63 -6.24
CA GLY A 33 -5.17 -1.83 -5.60
C GLY A 33 -4.05 -1.12 -6.34
N PHE A 34 -4.00 -1.23 -7.66
CA PHE A 34 -2.98 -0.56 -8.47
C PHE A 34 -3.13 0.97 -8.52
N TYR A 35 -4.36 1.50 -8.55
CA TYR A 35 -4.58 2.94 -8.45
C TYR A 35 -4.15 3.49 -7.09
N THR A 36 -4.42 2.73 -6.02
CA THR A 36 -3.98 3.08 -4.66
C THR A 36 -2.46 3.08 -4.57
N ALA A 37 -1.81 2.03 -5.08
CA ALA A 37 -0.35 1.93 -5.14
C ALA A 37 0.27 3.12 -5.90
N GLU A 38 -0.29 3.45 -7.08
CA GLU A 38 0.19 4.57 -7.88
C GLU A 38 0.08 5.89 -7.12
N LYS A 39 -1.05 6.13 -6.45
CA LYS A 39 -1.27 7.36 -5.69
C LYS A 39 -0.31 7.46 -4.52
N LEU A 40 -0.08 6.37 -3.78
CA LEU A 40 0.89 6.32 -2.68
C LEU A 40 2.29 6.63 -3.16
N LEU A 41 2.75 5.95 -4.21
CA LEU A 41 4.09 6.12 -4.80
C LEU A 41 4.34 7.51 -5.41
N LYS A 42 3.27 8.25 -5.76
CA LYS A 42 3.35 9.65 -6.21
C LYS A 42 3.36 10.64 -5.03
N THR A 43 2.62 10.34 -3.97
CA THR A 43 2.41 11.26 -2.84
C THR A 43 3.54 11.15 -1.81
N HIS A 44 4.06 9.93 -1.58
CA HIS A 44 5.11 9.65 -0.62
C HIS A 44 6.35 9.14 -1.34
N GLN A 45 7.28 10.05 -1.63
CA GLN A 45 8.56 9.66 -2.21
C GLN A 45 9.32 8.73 -1.24
N GLY A 46 9.78 7.59 -1.75
CA GLY A 46 10.48 6.58 -0.96
C GLY A 46 9.58 5.58 -0.22
N SER A 47 8.25 5.66 -0.33
CA SER A 47 7.37 4.62 0.26
C SER A 47 7.62 3.26 -0.40
N GLN A 48 7.64 2.21 0.40
CA GLN A 48 7.65 0.82 -0.06
C GLN A 48 6.20 0.30 -0.08
N VAL A 49 5.77 -0.20 -1.23
CA VAL A 49 4.42 -0.71 -1.42
C VAL A 49 4.50 -2.16 -1.85
N ASP A 50 3.89 -3.03 -1.05
CA ASP A 50 3.75 -4.44 -1.35
C ASP A 50 2.28 -4.73 -1.68
N ILE A 51 2.02 -5.46 -2.76
CA ILE A 51 0.68 -5.86 -3.18
C ILE A 51 0.59 -7.37 -3.04
N ILE A 52 -0.29 -7.84 -2.16
CA ILE A 52 -0.58 -9.27 -1.98
C ILE A 52 -1.87 -9.64 -2.72
N ASP A 53 -1.91 -10.83 -3.32
CA ASP A 53 -3.14 -11.35 -3.92
C ASP A 53 -3.25 -12.87 -3.73
N ARG A 54 -4.48 -13.35 -3.60
CA ARG A 54 -4.77 -14.79 -3.54
C ARG A 54 -4.46 -15.50 -4.85
N LEU A 55 -4.52 -14.80 -5.98
CA LEU A 55 -4.20 -15.34 -7.30
C LEU A 55 -2.71 -15.20 -7.59
N PRO A 56 -2.11 -16.13 -8.35
CA PRO A 56 -0.69 -16.02 -8.74
C PRO A 56 -0.44 -14.94 -9.81
N THR A 57 -1.50 -14.43 -10.45
CA THR A 57 -1.38 -13.42 -11.51
C THR A 57 -2.05 -12.11 -11.09
N PRO A 58 -1.42 -10.95 -11.36
CA PRO A 58 -1.98 -9.65 -11.01
C PRO A 58 -3.11 -9.21 -11.97
N PHE A 59 -3.64 -8.01 -11.71
CA PHE A 59 -4.62 -7.24 -12.50
C PHE A 59 -6.08 -7.66 -12.36
N GLY A 60 -6.37 -8.71 -11.59
CA GLY A 60 -7.75 -9.11 -11.25
C GLY A 60 -8.68 -9.18 -12.47
N LEU A 61 -9.84 -8.52 -12.39
CA LEU A 61 -10.84 -8.54 -13.46
C LEU A 61 -10.37 -7.92 -14.76
N VAL A 62 -9.40 -7.01 -14.74
CA VAL A 62 -8.86 -6.46 -15.99
C VAL A 62 -8.22 -7.58 -16.82
N ARG A 63 -7.58 -8.54 -16.15
CA ARG A 63 -7.05 -9.75 -16.79
C ARG A 63 -8.14 -10.77 -17.09
N SER A 64 -8.90 -11.17 -16.07
CA SER A 64 -9.76 -12.36 -16.12
C SER A 64 -11.24 -12.11 -16.40
N GLY A 65 -11.72 -10.88 -16.24
CA GLY A 65 -13.13 -10.52 -16.34
C GLY A 65 -13.50 -9.71 -17.59
N VAL A 66 -12.58 -8.89 -18.11
CA VAL A 66 -12.83 -8.11 -19.32
C VAL A 66 -12.95 -9.05 -20.53
N ALA A 67 -14.09 -8.93 -21.20
CA ALA A 67 -14.45 -9.74 -22.36
C ALA A 67 -13.45 -9.56 -23.53
N LEU A 68 -13.35 -10.58 -24.39
CA LEU A 68 -12.33 -10.66 -25.45
C LEU A 68 -12.59 -9.67 -26.60
N ASP A 69 -13.81 -9.19 -26.74
CA ASP A 69 -14.24 -8.14 -27.67
C ASP A 69 -13.98 -6.72 -27.13
N HIS A 70 -13.63 -6.57 -25.85
CA HIS A 70 -13.38 -5.29 -25.19
C HIS A 70 -11.90 -5.10 -24.81
N LEU A 71 -10.98 -5.45 -25.72
CA LEU A 71 -9.54 -5.41 -25.46
C LEU A 71 -9.02 -4.02 -25.09
N GLU A 72 -9.66 -2.95 -25.58
CA GLU A 72 -9.28 -1.57 -25.25
C GLU A 72 -9.32 -1.30 -23.74
N THR A 73 -10.26 -1.93 -23.02
CA THR A 73 -10.35 -1.81 -21.55
C THR A 73 -9.12 -2.44 -20.86
N LYS A 74 -8.46 -3.41 -21.50
CA LYS A 74 -7.23 -4.03 -20.98
C LYS A 74 -5.99 -3.15 -21.14
N ASN A 75 -6.05 -2.03 -21.89
CA ASN A 75 -4.91 -1.12 -22.08
C ASN A 75 -4.41 -0.51 -20.76
N VAL A 76 -5.26 -0.42 -19.74
CA VAL A 76 -4.88 0.04 -18.39
C VAL A 76 -3.78 -0.83 -17.75
N ILE A 77 -3.63 -2.09 -18.19
CA ILE A 77 -2.54 -2.98 -17.76
C ILE A 77 -1.17 -2.35 -18.03
N ASN A 78 -1.02 -1.53 -19.07
CA ASN A 78 0.24 -0.84 -19.35
C ASN A 78 0.61 0.14 -18.22
N GLN A 79 -0.37 0.84 -17.66
CA GLN A 79 -0.17 1.71 -16.50
C GLN A 79 0.14 0.90 -15.25
N PHE A 80 -0.64 -0.15 -14.99
CA PHE A 80 -0.43 -1.01 -13.81
C PHE A 80 0.92 -1.73 -13.85
N SER A 81 1.40 -2.13 -15.03
CA SER A 81 2.73 -2.73 -15.19
C SER A 81 3.86 -1.77 -14.80
N ARG A 82 3.74 -0.48 -15.13
CA ARG A 82 4.71 0.54 -14.70
C ARG A 82 4.69 0.76 -13.19
N VAL A 83 3.51 0.67 -12.58
CA VAL A 83 3.36 0.74 -11.12
C VAL A 83 3.94 -0.50 -10.46
N ALA A 84 3.67 -1.69 -11.00
CA ALA A 84 4.15 -2.97 -10.52
C ALA A 84 5.68 -3.05 -10.48
N GLN A 85 6.39 -2.41 -11.42
CA GLN A 85 7.86 -2.32 -11.40
C GLN A 85 8.42 -1.57 -10.18
N ARG A 86 7.59 -0.79 -9.49
CA ARG A 86 7.94 -0.01 -8.30
C ARG A 86 7.34 -0.59 -7.01
N CYS A 87 6.68 -1.73 -7.10
CA CYS A 87 6.05 -2.44 -5.99
C CYS A 87 6.57 -3.88 -5.93
N MET A 88 6.48 -4.52 -4.77
CA MET A 88 6.63 -5.97 -4.69
C MET A 88 5.26 -6.62 -4.86
N PHE A 89 5.11 -7.53 -5.83
CA PHE A 89 3.89 -8.32 -5.99
C PHE A 89 4.09 -9.71 -5.40
N LEU A 90 3.19 -10.11 -4.50
CA LEU A 90 3.20 -11.41 -3.83
C LEU A 90 1.86 -12.11 -4.10
N GLY A 91 1.86 -12.95 -5.14
CA GLY A 91 0.70 -13.77 -5.48
C GLY A 91 0.59 -15.03 -4.63
N ASN A 92 -0.55 -15.72 -4.73
CA ASN A 92 -0.84 -16.96 -4.00
C ASN A 92 -0.84 -16.80 -2.46
N ILE A 93 -1.14 -15.60 -1.95
CA ILE A 93 -1.27 -15.29 -0.53
C ILE A 93 -2.72 -14.94 -0.23
N THR A 94 -3.39 -15.77 0.57
CA THR A 94 -4.78 -15.54 0.96
C THR A 94 -4.86 -14.96 2.37
N LEU A 95 -5.39 -13.74 2.50
CA LEU A 95 -5.64 -13.13 3.82
C LEU A 95 -6.61 -13.99 4.63
N GLY A 96 -6.27 -14.26 5.89
CA GLY A 96 -7.02 -15.10 6.83
C GLY A 96 -6.67 -16.59 6.75
N SER A 97 -5.98 -17.06 5.71
CA SER A 97 -5.55 -18.47 5.58
C SER A 97 -4.04 -18.60 5.51
N SER A 98 -3.38 -17.84 4.64
CA SER A 98 -1.92 -17.83 4.48
C SER A 98 -1.25 -16.86 5.45
N ILE A 99 -1.91 -15.73 5.73
CA ILE A 99 -1.44 -14.70 6.66
C ILE A 99 -2.65 -14.01 7.29
N SER A 100 -2.58 -13.70 8.58
CA SER A 100 -3.64 -12.98 9.30
C SER A 100 -3.51 -11.47 9.14
N LEU A 101 -4.61 -10.75 9.37
CA LEU A 101 -4.59 -9.28 9.38
C LEU A 101 -3.73 -8.72 10.52
N ALA A 102 -3.64 -9.45 11.64
CA ALA A 102 -2.82 -9.04 12.79
C ALA A 102 -1.33 -9.04 12.42
N GLU A 103 -0.86 -10.13 11.80
CA GLU A 103 0.52 -10.23 11.32
C GLU A 103 0.86 -9.14 10.31
N LEU A 104 -0.04 -8.84 9.36
CA LEU A 104 0.19 -7.72 8.43
C LEU A 104 0.31 -6.37 9.15
N ARG A 105 -0.47 -6.12 10.19
CA ARG A 105 -0.40 -4.86 10.97
C ARG A 105 0.86 -4.75 11.83
N GLU A 106 1.48 -5.87 12.18
CA GLU A 106 2.79 -5.87 12.84
C GLU A 106 3.93 -5.59 11.85
N LEU A 107 3.77 -6.07 10.60
CA LEU A 107 4.79 -5.94 9.56
C LEU A 107 4.74 -4.61 8.80
N TYR A 108 3.58 -3.97 8.68
CA TYR A 108 3.37 -2.77 7.86
C TYR A 108 2.81 -1.61 8.68
N HIS A 109 3.04 -0.38 8.22
CA HIS A 109 2.48 0.80 8.88
C HIS A 109 1.00 0.97 8.54
N VAL A 110 0.60 0.57 7.33
CA VAL A 110 -0.74 0.68 6.76
C VAL A 110 -1.05 -0.54 5.92
#